data_AF-A0A820KRR8-F1
#
_entry.id   AF-A0A820KRR8-F1
#
_cell.length_a   1.000
_cell.length_b   1.000
_cell.length_c   1.000
_cell.angle_alpha   90.00
_cell.angle_beta   90.00
_cell.angle_gamma   90.00
#
_symmetry.space_group_name_H-M   'P 1'
#
loop_
_entity.id
_entity.type
_entity.pdbx_description
1 polymer ?
#
loop_
_entity_poly.entity_id
_entity_poly.type
_entity_poly.pdbx_seq_one_letter_code
_entity_poly.pdbx_strand_id
1 'polypeptide(L)'
;MRITDERRPLILSSTTSPHTSVAESTLSWTNLYAETRASASFWCLSTLSLRICRQKAQEEKSRLLLHDLTGIARPGQILAIMGTSGVGKTTLMNVLSGHYGNNLLMPRGNVYLNGILTTHSQRQKAGSIGYVEQQEFFIETMTLEEHLTFQVEHS
;
A
#
# COMPACT_ATOMS: atom_id res chain seq x y z
N MET A 1 -29.54 15.64 -3.72
CA MET A 1 -30.52 14.93 -2.88
C MET A 1 -30.03 14.99 -1.45
N ARG A 2 -30.53 15.96 -0.67
CA ARG A 2 -30.22 16.14 0.75
C ARG A 2 -31.23 15.30 1.54
N ILE A 3 -30.76 14.53 2.50
CA ILE A 3 -31.60 13.94 3.54
C ILE A 3 -30.97 14.38 4.86
N THR A 4 -31.66 15.29 5.54
CA THR A 4 -31.47 15.64 6.94
C THR A 4 -32.26 14.63 7.77
N ASP A 5 -31.60 13.90 8.66
CA ASP A 5 -32.27 13.19 9.76
C ASP A 5 -31.63 13.64 11.07
N GLU A 6 -32.41 14.41 11.85
CA GLU A 6 -32.10 14.78 13.21
C GLU A 6 -32.38 13.58 14.14
N ARG A 7 -31.34 12.83 14.49
CA ARG A 7 -31.36 12.00 15.70
C ARG A 7 -30.06 12.15 16.47
N ARG A 8 -30.16 12.84 17.61
CA ARG A 8 -29.10 12.95 18.62
C ARG A 8 -28.64 11.55 19.05
N PRO A 9 -27.34 11.21 18.98
CA PRO A 9 -26.83 10.04 19.69
C PRO A 9 -26.37 10.45 21.09
N LEU A 10 -26.79 9.63 22.05
CA LEU A 10 -26.53 9.72 23.49
C LEU A 10 -25.03 9.74 23.77
N ILE A 11 -24.61 10.58 24.72
CA ILE A 11 -23.26 10.58 25.27
C ILE A 11 -23.10 9.26 26.04
N LEU A 12 -22.54 8.24 25.38
CA LEU A 12 -21.98 7.08 26.07
C LEU A 12 -20.55 7.46 26.44
N SER A 13 -20.34 7.84 27.70
CA SER A 13 -19.02 7.88 28.32
C SER A 13 -18.45 6.47 28.30
N SER A 14 -17.66 6.15 27.28
CA SER A 14 -16.89 4.90 27.24
C SER A 14 -15.85 4.97 28.35
N THR A 15 -16.05 4.15 29.37
CA THR A 15 -15.10 3.86 30.43
C THR A 15 -13.80 3.39 29.81
N THR A 16 -12.76 4.21 29.86
CA THR A 16 -11.41 3.84 29.44
C THR A 16 -10.83 2.85 30.45
N SER A 17 -10.75 1.58 30.05
CA SER A 17 -9.93 0.57 30.73
C SER A 17 -8.44 0.88 30.49
N PRO A 18 -7.57 0.79 31.50
CA PRO A 18 -6.16 1.12 31.36
C PRO A 18 -5.37 -0.11 30.90
N HIS A 19 -5.58 -0.56 29.67
CA HIS A 19 -4.73 -1.61 29.09
C HIS A 19 -4.33 -1.24 27.66
N THR A 20 -3.04 -0.90 27.53
CA THR A 20 -2.27 -0.72 26.28
C THR A 20 -2.67 0.49 25.43
N SER A 21 -1.94 1.60 25.58
CA SER A 21 -1.96 2.73 24.65
C SER A 21 -1.38 2.31 23.30
N VAL A 22 -2.12 1.54 22.51
CA VAL A 22 -1.85 1.45 21.07
C VAL A 22 -2.21 2.83 20.54
N ALA A 23 -1.21 3.58 20.11
CA ALA A 23 -1.39 4.95 19.61
C ALA A 23 -2.52 4.96 18.57
N GLU A 24 -3.64 5.60 18.90
CA GLU A 24 -4.81 5.73 18.04
C GLU A 24 -4.42 6.49 16.77
N SER A 25 -3.97 5.74 15.75
CA SER A 25 -3.38 6.32 14.56
C SER A 25 -4.39 6.31 13.43
N THR A 26 -4.72 7.48 12.91
CA THR A 26 -5.59 7.68 11.76
C THR A 26 -4.76 7.86 10.49
N LEU A 27 -5.05 7.08 9.46
CA LEU A 27 -4.41 7.19 8.15
C LEU A 27 -5.43 7.74 7.15
N SER A 28 -5.14 8.86 6.49
CA SER A 28 -6.01 9.42 5.45
C SER A 28 -5.23 9.78 4.20
N TRP A 29 -5.85 9.69 3.04
CA TRP A 29 -5.23 10.02 1.76
C TRP A 29 -6.21 10.78 0.87
N THR A 30 -5.68 11.66 0.02
CA THR A 30 -6.47 12.51 -0.88
C THR A 30 -5.80 12.62 -2.23
N ASN A 31 -6.60 12.57 -3.30
CA ASN A 31 -6.15 12.74 -4.69
C ASN A 31 -4.96 11.83 -5.02
N LEU A 32 -5.05 10.55 -4.65
CA LEU A 32 -3.98 9.59 -4.86
C LEU A 32 -4.01 9.07 -6.30
N TYR A 33 -2.89 9.24 -7.00
CA TYR A 33 -2.66 8.71 -8.35
C TYR A 33 -1.42 7.82 -8.30
N ALA A 34 -1.40 6.75 -9.09
CA ALA A 34 -0.18 5.96 -9.24
C ALA A 34 -0.06 5.48 -10.67
N GLU A 35 1.12 5.70 -11.25
CA GLU A 35 1.48 5.27 -12.59
C GLU A 35 2.67 4.32 -12.51
N THR A 36 2.70 3.32 -13.39
CA THR A 36 3.90 2.50 -13.59
C THR A 36 4.62 2.92 -14.87
N ARG A 37 5.94 3.02 -14.81
CA ARG A 37 6.79 3.04 -16.01
C ARG A 37 6.95 1.60 -16.51
N ALA A 38 6.81 1.40 -17.81
CA ALA A 38 7.16 0.13 -18.43
C ALA A 38 8.68 0.09 -18.57
N SER A 39 9.36 -0.83 -17.87
CA SER A 39 10.76 -1.11 -18.16
C SER A 39 10.83 -1.96 -19.41
N ALA A 40 11.44 -1.46 -20.49
CA ALA A 40 11.84 -2.30 -21.62
C ALA A 40 12.73 -3.43 -21.08
N SER A 41 12.27 -4.67 -21.14
CA SER A 41 13.03 -5.80 -20.64
C SER A 41 14.24 -6.07 -21.53
N PHE A 42 15.41 -5.90 -20.94
CA PHE A 42 16.77 -6.04 -21.45
C PHE A 42 17.21 -7.51 -21.70
N TRP A 43 16.29 -8.38 -22.14
CA TRP A 43 16.59 -9.78 -22.44
C TRP A 43 16.24 -10.09 -23.89
N CYS A 44 17.11 -9.68 -24.81
CA CYS A 44 17.15 -10.18 -26.19
C CYS A 44 18.60 -10.44 -26.62
N LEU A 45 19.37 -11.13 -25.77
CA LEU A 45 20.71 -11.62 -26.11
C LEU A 45 20.84 -13.10 -25.69
N SER A 46 20.13 -13.97 -26.39
CA SER A 46 20.63 -15.33 -26.64
C SER A 46 20.16 -15.81 -28.00
N THR A 47 21.08 -15.70 -28.96
CA THR A 47 21.33 -16.58 -30.10
C THR A 47 20.12 -17.19 -30.85
N LEU A 48 20.01 -16.76 -32.12
CA LEU A 48 19.38 -17.48 -33.24
C LEU A 48 17.84 -17.46 -33.36
N SER A 49 17.23 -16.27 -33.46
CA SER A 49 15.95 -16.09 -34.20
C SER A 49 15.73 -14.62 -34.63
N LEU A 50 16.64 -14.07 -35.43
CA LEU A 50 16.62 -12.67 -35.91
C LEU A 50 15.53 -12.34 -36.96
N ARG A 51 14.39 -13.04 -37.00
CA ARG A 51 13.32 -12.77 -37.98
C ARG A 51 11.93 -12.44 -37.41
N ILE A 52 11.74 -12.43 -36.08
CA ILE A 52 10.46 -12.01 -35.45
C ILE A 52 10.70 -11.05 -34.27
N CYS A 53 11.67 -10.13 -34.38
CA CYS A 53 11.84 -9.03 -33.40
C CYS A 53 11.75 -7.64 -34.07
N ARG A 54 10.98 -7.54 -35.16
CA ARG A 54 10.72 -6.28 -35.86
C ARG A 54 9.26 -5.90 -35.63
N GLN A 55 9.03 -4.79 -34.91
CA GLN A 55 7.73 -4.16 -34.59
C GLN A 55 7.06 -4.55 -33.26
N LYS A 56 7.75 -4.31 -32.15
CA LYS A 56 7.12 -3.60 -31.04
C LYS A 56 8.19 -2.75 -30.35
N ALA A 57 8.59 -1.68 -31.02
CA ALA A 57 9.02 -0.49 -30.30
C ALA A 57 7.80 -0.07 -29.48
N GLN A 58 7.65 -0.64 -28.28
CA GLN A 58 6.61 -0.22 -27.37
C GLN A 58 6.96 1.21 -26.97
N GLU A 59 6.17 2.13 -27.50
CA GLU A 59 5.92 3.43 -26.91
C GLU A 59 6.00 3.29 -25.38
N GLU A 60 6.90 4.04 -24.76
CA GLU A 60 7.21 4.04 -23.33
C GLU A 60 6.00 4.62 -22.57
N LYS A 61 4.89 3.88 -22.60
CA LYS A 61 3.58 4.36 -22.19
C LYS A 61 3.40 4.04 -20.72
N SER A 62 3.41 5.07 -19.88
CA SER A 62 3.02 4.91 -18.49
C SER A 62 1.60 4.36 -18.42
N ARG A 63 1.40 3.37 -17.54
CA ARG A 63 0.06 2.83 -17.28
C ARG A 63 -0.42 3.40 -15.96
N LEU A 64 -1.58 4.04 -15.98
CA LEU A 64 -2.26 4.49 -14.78
C LEU A 64 -2.86 3.29 -14.05
N LEU A 65 -2.46 3.11 -12.79
CA LEU A 65 -2.92 2.02 -11.92
C LEU A 65 -3.96 2.49 -10.91
N LEU A 66 -3.79 3.71 -10.39
CA LEU A 66 -4.73 4.33 -9.44
C LEU A 66 -5.12 5.71 -9.97
N HIS A 67 -6.41 6.03 -9.91
CA HIS A 67 -6.97 7.30 -10.36
C HIS A 67 -7.83 7.91 -9.25
N ASP A 68 -7.42 9.08 -8.78
CA ASP A 68 -8.20 9.96 -7.88
C ASP A 68 -8.79 9.27 -6.63
N LEU A 69 -7.96 8.51 -5.91
CA LEU A 69 -8.43 7.83 -4.70
C LEU A 69 -8.31 8.72 -3.47
N THR A 70 -9.40 8.78 -2.71
CA THR A 70 -9.49 9.52 -1.43
C THR A 70 -10.17 8.65 -0.39
N GLY A 71 -9.69 8.67 0.86
CA GLY A 71 -10.25 7.85 1.93
C GLY A 71 -9.56 8.04 3.28
N ILE A 72 -10.12 7.37 4.28
CA ILE A 72 -9.66 7.43 5.67
C ILE A 72 -9.82 6.07 6.35
N ALA A 73 -8.79 5.65 7.08
CA ALA A 73 -8.79 4.53 7.99
C ALA A 73 -8.68 5.07 9.42
N ARG A 74 -9.70 4.78 10.23
CA ARG A 74 -9.80 5.23 11.63
C ARG A 74 -9.35 4.14 12.59
N PRO A 75 -8.80 4.50 13.76
CA PRO A 75 -8.51 3.54 14.81
C PRO A 75 -9.77 2.76 15.23
N GLY A 76 -9.60 1.49 15.56
CA GLY A 76 -10.70 0.61 15.97
C GLY A 76 -11.64 0.16 14.85
N GLN A 77 -11.34 0.46 13.59
CA GLN A 77 -12.14 0.05 12.42
C GLN A 77 -11.33 -0.81 11.46
N ILE A 78 -11.99 -1.78 10.83
CA ILE A 78 -11.42 -2.59 9.74
C ILE A 78 -11.87 -1.99 8.42
N LEU A 79 -10.90 -1.56 7.59
CA LEU A 79 -11.15 -1.12 6.22
C LEU A 79 -10.86 -2.25 5.25
N ALA A 80 -11.89 -2.73 4.54
CA ALA A 80 -11.74 -3.74 3.49
C ALA A 80 -11.68 -3.09 2.11
N ILE A 81 -10.60 -3.35 1.36
CA ILE A 81 -10.46 -2.93 -0.04
C ILE A 81 -10.84 -4.13 -0.93
N MET A 82 -11.96 -4.02 -1.64
CA MET A 82 -12.50 -5.08 -2.48
C MET A 82 -12.59 -4.64 -3.95
N GLY A 83 -12.50 -5.61 -4.87
CA GLY A 83 -12.57 -5.37 -6.31
C GLY A 83 -12.01 -6.51 -7.13
N THR A 84 -12.14 -6.45 -8.45
CA THR A 84 -11.61 -7.46 -9.39
C THR A 84 -10.07 -7.54 -9.37
N SER A 85 -9.51 -8.70 -9.72
CA SER A 85 -8.05 -8.84 -9.84
C SER A 85 -7.52 -7.88 -10.90
N GLY A 86 -6.39 -7.21 -10.62
CA GLY A 86 -5.76 -6.26 -11.56
C GLY A 86 -6.20 -4.79 -11.45
N VAL A 87 -7.15 -4.43 -10.57
CA VAL A 87 -7.59 -3.03 -10.36
C VAL A 87 -6.63 -2.18 -9.51
N GLY A 88 -5.53 -2.77 -9.01
CA GLY A 88 -4.53 -2.04 -8.22
C GLY A 88 -4.76 -2.02 -6.70
N LYS A 89 -5.53 -2.95 -6.13
CA LYS A 89 -5.72 -3.05 -4.66
C LYS A 89 -4.40 -3.19 -3.91
N THR A 90 -3.56 -4.14 -4.31
CA THR A 90 -2.21 -4.33 -3.75
C THR A 90 -1.37 -3.07 -3.99
N THR A 91 -1.48 -2.44 -5.16
CA THR A 91 -0.79 -1.18 -5.45
C THR A 91 -1.20 -0.05 -4.49
N LEU A 92 -2.49 0.09 -4.19
CA LEU A 92 -2.98 1.06 -3.21
C LEU A 92 -2.39 0.78 -1.82
N MET A 93 -2.39 -0.48 -1.38
CA MET A 93 -1.79 -0.86 -0.10
C MET A 93 -0.29 -0.55 -0.06
N ASN A 94 0.45 -0.87 -1.13
CA ASN A 94 1.88 -0.58 -1.25
C ASN A 94 2.15 0.94 -1.18
N VAL A 95 1.31 1.75 -1.82
CA VAL A 95 1.46 3.21 -1.77
C VAL A 95 1.18 3.74 -0.36
N LEU A 96 0.15 3.22 0.33
CA LEU A 96 -0.27 3.64 1.67
C LEU A 96 0.62 3.15 2.81
N SER A 97 1.21 1.96 2.69
CA SER A 97 2.25 1.49 3.60
C SER A 97 3.59 2.15 3.31
N GLY A 98 3.77 2.50 2.05
CA GLY A 98 5.03 2.99 1.56
C GLY A 98 5.98 1.83 1.32
N HIS A 99 5.54 0.77 0.66
CA HIS A 99 6.38 -0.36 0.23
C HIS A 99 6.29 -0.50 -1.29
N TYR A 100 6.84 0.46 -2.02
CA TYR A 100 7.03 0.38 -3.47
C TYR A 100 8.52 0.53 -3.79
N GLY A 101 9.26 -0.58 -3.68
CA GLY A 101 10.73 -0.63 -3.73
C GLY A 101 11.36 -0.44 -5.11
N ASN A 102 10.56 -0.23 -6.15
CA ASN A 102 11.01 -0.10 -7.51
C ASN A 102 10.61 1.26 -8.10
N ASN A 103 11.57 1.96 -8.72
CA ASN A 103 11.40 3.21 -9.49
C ASN A 103 10.37 3.13 -10.64
N LEU A 104 9.71 1.99 -10.78
CA LEU A 104 8.62 1.75 -11.72
C LEU A 104 7.34 2.41 -11.22
N LEU A 105 7.04 2.38 -9.92
CA LEU A 105 5.81 2.98 -9.39
C LEU A 105 6.04 4.43 -8.96
N MET A 106 5.29 5.36 -9.56
CA MET A 106 5.33 6.78 -9.24
C MET A 106 3.99 7.23 -8.66
N PRO A 107 3.81 7.17 -7.33
CA PRO A 107 2.62 7.72 -6.69
C PRO A 107 2.68 9.25 -6.62
N ARG A 108 1.53 9.89 -6.82
CA ARG A 108 1.26 11.31 -6.60
C ARG A 108 0.05 11.45 -5.69
N GLY A 109 -0.05 12.56 -4.98
CA GLY A 109 -1.11 12.84 -4.02
C GLY A 109 -0.59 12.95 -2.60
N ASN A 110 -1.52 13.07 -1.65
CA ASN A 110 -1.19 13.34 -0.25
C ASN A 110 -1.62 12.18 0.63
N VAL A 111 -0.73 11.75 1.52
CA VAL A 111 -1.00 10.75 2.57
C VAL A 111 -0.69 11.37 3.92
N TYR A 112 -1.64 11.27 4.85
CA TYR A 112 -1.58 11.88 6.15
C TYR A 112 -1.62 10.81 7.23
N LEU A 113 -0.70 10.90 8.18
CA LEU A 113 -0.74 10.16 9.44
C LEU A 113 -1.11 11.13 10.56
N ASN A 114 -2.23 10.89 11.24
CA ASN A 114 -2.74 11.76 12.31
C ASN A 114 -2.88 13.23 11.88
N GLY A 115 -3.27 13.45 10.62
CA GLY A 115 -3.41 14.78 10.03
C GLY A 115 -2.09 15.42 9.56
N ILE A 116 -0.94 14.78 9.80
CA ILE A 116 0.37 15.25 9.36
C ILE A 116 0.68 14.68 7.99
N LEU A 117 1.02 15.52 7.02
CA LEU A 117 1.46 15.06 5.70
C LEU A 117 2.74 14.25 5.84
N THR A 118 2.74 13.03 5.31
CA THR A 118 3.86 12.09 5.45
C THR A 118 4.39 11.62 4.12
N THR A 119 5.72 11.60 3.99
CA THR A 119 6.39 10.97 2.87
C THR A 119 6.38 9.45 3.03
N HIS A 120 6.63 8.73 1.93
CA HIS A 120 6.80 7.28 1.95
C HIS A 120 7.86 6.81 2.97
N SER A 121 9.02 7.48 3.01
CA SER A 121 10.11 7.11 3.93
C SER A 121 9.77 7.37 5.40
N GLN A 122 8.97 8.40 5.69
CA GLN A 122 8.46 8.65 7.04
C GLN A 122 7.47 7.57 7.47
N ARG A 123 6.60 7.11 6.55
CA ARG A 123 5.61 6.07 6.84
C ARG A 123 6.26 4.71 7.17
N GLN A 124 7.31 4.34 6.45
CA GLN A 124 8.10 3.14 6.77
C GLN A 124 8.76 3.23 8.16
N LYS A 125 9.25 4.42 8.55
CA LYS A 125 9.98 4.64 9.81
C LYS A 125 9.11 5.00 11.01
N ALA A 126 7.83 5.27 10.81
CA ALA A 126 6.95 5.78 11.86
C ALA A 126 6.62 4.73 12.93
N GLY A 127 6.86 3.43 12.67
CA GLY A 127 6.49 2.32 13.56
C GLY A 127 4.97 2.16 13.79
N SER A 128 4.16 3.08 13.26
CA SER A 128 2.71 3.13 13.42
C SER A 128 1.97 2.37 12.31
N ILE A 129 2.68 1.96 11.26
CA ILE A 129 2.14 1.17 10.16
C ILE A 129 2.94 -0.13 10.09
N GLY A 130 2.24 -1.27 10.18
CA GLY A 130 2.77 -2.57 9.79
C GLY A 130 2.28 -2.92 8.39
N TYR A 131 3.15 -3.49 7.56
CA TYR A 131 2.80 -3.97 6.23
C TYR A 131 3.15 -5.44 6.11
N VAL A 132 2.20 -6.23 5.59
CA VAL A 132 2.37 -7.67 5.37
C VAL A 132 2.26 -7.91 3.87
N GLU A 133 3.28 -8.55 3.31
CA GLU A 133 3.31 -8.86 1.87
C GLU A 133 2.31 -9.95 1.50
N GLN A 134 1.87 -9.93 0.24
CA GLN A 134 0.91 -10.90 -0.27
C GLN A 134 1.48 -12.33 -0.30
N GLN A 135 2.80 -12.47 -0.43
CA GLN A 135 3.50 -13.74 -0.42
C GLN A 135 4.62 -13.68 0.60
N GLU A 136 4.61 -14.61 1.55
CA GLU A 136 5.71 -14.82 2.48
C GLU A 136 6.47 -16.07 2.04
N PHE A 137 7.79 -15.95 1.93
CA PHE A 137 8.65 -17.10 1.66
C PHE A 137 9.01 -17.76 3.00
N PHE A 138 8.47 -18.96 3.22
CA PHE A 138 8.83 -19.79 4.37
C PHE A 138 9.87 -20.82 3.95
N ILE A 139 10.98 -20.91 4.67
CA ILE A 139 11.98 -21.95 4.47
C ILE A 139 11.53 -23.17 5.25
N GLU A 140 11.24 -24.27 4.56
CA GLU A 140 10.68 -25.49 5.17
C GLU A 140 11.56 -26.10 6.27
N THR A 141 12.86 -25.80 6.27
CA THR A 141 13.82 -26.31 7.27
C THR A 141 13.87 -25.48 8.55
N MET A 142 13.17 -24.34 8.63
CA MET A 142 13.22 -23.42 9.75
C MET A 142 11.99 -23.59 10.65
N THR A 143 12.18 -23.51 11.96
CA THR A 143 11.09 -23.51 12.94
C THR A 143 10.43 -22.13 13.04
N LEU A 144 9.22 -22.05 13.60
CA LEU A 144 8.51 -20.79 13.79
C LEU A 144 9.29 -19.78 14.64
N GLU A 145 9.99 -20.25 15.68
CA GLU A 145 10.78 -19.40 16.56
C GLU A 145 11.98 -18.78 15.83
N GLU A 146 12.68 -19.60 15.04
CA GLU A 146 13.79 -19.13 14.20
C GLU A 146 13.30 -18.14 13.15
N HIS A 147 12.13 -18.37 12.54
CA HIS A 147 11.54 -17.45 11.57
C HIS A 147 11.25 -16.09 12.18
N LEU A 148 10.59 -16.07 13.35
CA LEU A 148 10.26 -14.81 14.04
C LEU A 148 11.53 -14.08 14.48
N THR A 149 12.52 -14.81 14.99
CA THR A 149 13.81 -14.24 15.40
C THR A 149 14.53 -13.61 14.19
N PHE A 150 14.53 -14.30 13.06
CA PHE A 150 15.14 -13.81 11.82
C PHE A 150 14.48 -12.51 11.32
N GLN A 151 13.14 -12.44 11.37
CA GLN A 151 12.38 -11.25 10.98
C GLN A 151 12.65 -10.05 11.88
N VAL A 152 12.77 -10.26 13.20
CA VAL A 152 13.08 -9.18 14.15
C VAL A 152 14.50 -8.63 13.93
N GLU A 153 15.46 -9.49 13.58
CA GLU A 153 16.85 -9.08 13.37
C GLU A 153 17.07 -8.32 12.05
N HIS A 154 16.22 -8.55 11.04
CA HIS A 154 16.36 -7.99 9.69
C HIS A 154 15.32 -6.92 9.31
N SER A 155 14.48 -6.46 10.26
CA SER A 155 13.48 -5.40 10.05
C SER A 155 13.97 -4.01 10.46
#